data_AF-A0A832WWJ0-F1
#
_entry.id   AF-A0A832WWJ0-F1
#
_cell.length_a   1.000
_cell.length_b   1.000
_cell.length_c   1.000
_cell.angle_alpha   90.00
_cell.angle_beta   90.00
_cell.angle_gamma   90.00
#
_symmetry.space_group_name_H-M   'P 1'
#
loop_
_entity.id
_entity.type
_entity.pdbx_description
1 polymer ?
#
loop_
_entity_poly.entity_id
_entity_poly.type
_entity_poly.pdbx_seq_one_letter_code
_entity_poly.pdbx_strand_id
1 'polypeptide(L)'
;MGRGDVPRLLGYGGKIVKAIGDETGKSVRVLEQGVDDRKFLEDLFIPLSILTINTIWLPDGTTETRVILKRKRGGQLPFDIRALKEIAQKVRKMSLRVEFAD
;
A
#
# COMPACT_ATOMS: atom_id res chain seq x y z
N MET A 1 -14.17 -5.29 6.96
CA MET A 1 -13.56 -6.60 6.66
C MET A 1 -12.90 -7.09 7.93
N GLY A 2 -13.12 -8.34 8.32
CA GLY A 2 -12.44 -8.95 9.45
C GLY A 2 -11.05 -9.45 9.08
N ARG A 3 -10.27 -9.83 10.11
CA ARG A 3 -8.95 -10.44 9.92
C ARG A 3 -9.09 -11.75 9.15
N GLY A 4 -8.33 -11.92 8.06
CA GLY A 4 -8.35 -13.12 7.21
C GLY A 4 -9.34 -13.10 6.03
N ASP A 5 -10.11 -12.02 5.83
CA ASP A 5 -11.05 -11.92 4.71
C ASP A 5 -10.34 -11.58 3.38
N VAL A 6 -9.23 -10.85 3.42
CA VAL A 6 -8.49 -10.43 2.21
C VAL A 6 -7.91 -11.64 1.45
N PRO A 7 -7.24 -12.61 2.08
CA PRO A 7 -6.81 -13.84 1.39
C PRO A 7 -7.96 -14.61 0.73
N ARG A 8 -9.17 -14.59 1.31
CA ARG A 8 -10.36 -15.23 0.73
C ARG A 8 -10.86 -14.50 -0.51
N LEU A 9 -10.92 -13.17 -0.47
CA LEU A 9 -11.30 -12.33 -1.61
C LEU A 9 -10.30 -12.46 -2.77
N LEU A 10 -9.00 -12.47 -2.46
CA LEU A 10 -7.94 -12.66 -3.45
C LEU A 10 -7.86 -14.11 -3.94
N GLY A 11 -8.28 -15.08 -3.11
CA GLY A 11 -8.28 -16.52 -3.39
C GLY A 11 -9.12 -16.94 -4.59
N TYR A 12 -10.10 -16.14 -5.01
CA TYR A 12 -10.83 -16.34 -6.28
C TYR A 12 -10.00 -15.97 -7.53
N GLY A 13 -8.67 -15.97 -7.44
CA GLY A 13 -7.77 -15.55 -8.52
C GLY A 13 -7.92 -14.07 -8.87
N GLY A 14 -8.31 -13.22 -7.91
CA GLY A 14 -8.54 -11.80 -8.13
C GLY A 14 -9.78 -11.44 -8.97
N LYS A 15 -10.65 -12.41 -9.31
CA LYS A 15 -11.85 -12.18 -10.15
C LYS A 15 -12.78 -11.07 -9.63
N ILE A 16 -12.95 -10.97 -8.30
CA ILE A 16 -13.80 -9.95 -7.68
C ILE A 16 -13.19 -8.55 -7.88
N VAL A 17 -11.90 -8.40 -7.59
CA VAL A 17 -11.18 -7.13 -7.78
C VAL A 17 -11.21 -6.72 -9.25
N LYS A 18 -11.05 -7.68 -10.16
CA LYS A 18 -11.16 -7.45 -11.60
C LYS A 18 -12.56 -6.98 -11.99
N ALA A 19 -13.63 -7.65 -11.55
CA ALA A 19 -15.01 -7.26 -11.87
C ALA A 19 -15.32 -5.84 -11.39
N ILE A 20 -14.89 -5.46 -10.17
CA ILE A 20 -15.06 -4.09 -9.66
C ILE A 20 -14.24 -3.10 -10.50
N GLY A 21 -13.01 -3.45 -10.87
CA GLY A 21 -12.17 -2.62 -11.72
C GLY A 21 -12.79 -2.38 -13.10
N ASP A 22 -13.34 -3.44 -13.71
CA ASP A 22 -13.99 -3.40 -15.03
C ASP A 22 -15.28 -2.56 -14.98
N GLU A 23 -16.11 -2.72 -13.94
CA GLU A 23 -17.35 -1.96 -13.76
C GLU A 23 -17.09 -0.46 -13.46
N THR A 24 -16.07 -0.17 -12.65
CA THR A 24 -15.77 1.21 -12.22
C THR A 24 -14.83 1.96 -13.16
N GLY A 25 -14.13 1.24 -14.05
CA GLY A 25 -13.05 1.78 -14.88
C GLY A 25 -11.85 2.30 -14.07
N LYS A 26 -11.70 1.85 -12.82
CA LYS A 26 -10.69 2.38 -11.87
C LYS A 26 -9.76 1.29 -11.38
N SER A 27 -8.56 1.70 -10.95
CA SER A 27 -7.65 0.82 -10.22
C SER A 27 -8.22 0.55 -8.82
N VAL A 28 -8.42 -0.73 -8.49
CA VAL A 28 -8.98 -1.18 -7.22
C VAL A 28 -7.89 -1.79 -6.36
N ARG A 29 -7.84 -1.38 -5.09
CA ARG A 29 -6.95 -1.96 -4.08
C ARG A 29 -7.77 -2.48 -2.91
N VAL A 30 -7.38 -3.65 -2.39
CA VAL A 30 -8.03 -4.27 -1.23
C VAL A 30 -7.06 -4.16 -0.05
N LEU A 31 -7.54 -3.60 1.06
CA LEU A 31 -6.78 -3.39 2.28
C LEU A 31 -7.46 -4.12 3.43
N GLU A 32 -6.69 -4.86 4.23
CA GLU A 32 -7.23 -5.51 5.42
C GLU A 32 -7.51 -4.47 6.52
N GLN A 33 -8.67 -4.58 7.18
CA GLN A 33 -9.05 -3.69 8.27
C GLN A 33 -8.69 -4.33 9.61
N GLY A 34 -8.35 -3.51 10.62
CA GLY A 34 -8.00 -4.01 11.96
C GLY A 34 -6.59 -4.63 12.05
N VAL A 35 -5.77 -4.46 11.01
CA VAL A 35 -4.36 -4.84 11.01
C VAL A 35 -3.46 -3.68 11.45
N ASP A 36 -2.22 -4.01 11.83
CA ASP A 36 -1.19 -3.03 12.18
C ASP A 36 -0.69 -2.26 10.95
N ASP A 37 0.11 -1.21 11.20
CA ASP A 37 0.60 -0.34 10.14
C ASP A 37 1.53 -1.05 9.17
N ARG A 38 2.31 -2.03 9.65
CA ARG A 38 3.18 -2.85 8.79
C ARG A 38 2.35 -3.61 7.75
N LYS A 39 1.36 -4.37 8.20
CA LYS A 39 0.49 -5.17 7.32
C LYS A 39 -0.33 -4.27 6.38
N PHE A 40 -0.81 -3.13 6.88
CA PHE A 40 -1.47 -2.12 6.05
C PHE A 40 -0.57 -1.63 4.91
N LEU A 41 0.69 -1.28 5.22
CA LEU A 41 1.64 -0.81 4.21
C LEU A 41 1.99 -1.93 3.22
N GLU A 42 2.15 -3.17 3.68
CA GLU A 42 2.37 -4.32 2.81
C GLU A 42 1.23 -4.47 1.79
N ASP A 43 -0.02 -4.49 2.26
CA ASP A 43 -1.20 -4.56 1.38
C ASP A 43 -1.28 -3.36 0.41
N LEU A 44 -0.93 -2.16 0.90
CA LEU A 44 -0.92 -0.93 0.13
C LEU A 44 0.17 -0.88 -0.95
N PHE A 45 1.25 -1.67 -0.85
CA PHE A 45 2.36 -1.64 -1.81
C PHE A 45 2.48 -2.87 -2.71
N ILE A 46 1.68 -3.94 -2.52
CA ILE A 46 1.61 -5.11 -3.44
C ILE A 46 1.49 -4.67 -4.91
N PRO A 47 2.35 -5.13 -5.85
CA PRO A 47 3.27 -6.27 -5.72
C PRO A 47 4.71 -5.89 -5.33
N LEU A 48 4.97 -4.65 -4.92
CA LEU A 48 6.31 -4.25 -4.48
C LEU A 48 6.57 -4.76 -3.07
N SER A 49 7.76 -5.35 -2.88
CA SER A 49 8.23 -5.75 -1.55
C SER A 49 8.75 -4.53 -0.80
N ILE A 50 8.32 -4.36 0.44
CA ILE A 50 8.92 -3.39 1.36
C ILE A 50 10.20 -4.00 1.93
N LEU A 51 11.31 -3.27 1.81
CA LEU A 51 12.59 -3.66 2.39
C LEU A 51 12.72 -3.14 3.82
N THR A 52 12.35 -1.88 4.05
CA THR A 52 12.42 -1.24 5.36
C THR A 52 11.25 -0.30 5.59
N ILE A 53 10.86 -0.18 6.87
CA ILE A 53 9.90 0.80 7.37
C ILE A 53 10.58 1.47 8.55
N ASN A 54 10.79 2.78 8.45
CA ASN A 54 11.43 3.58 9.47
C ASN A 54 10.53 4.76 9.84
N THR A 55 10.59 5.19 11.09
CA THR A 55 9.96 6.43 11.54
C THR A 55 11.00 7.54 11.59
N ILE A 56 10.72 8.65 10.90
CA ILE A 56 11.49 9.89 10.96
C ILE A 56 10.79 10.79 11.97
N TRP A 57 11.52 11.20 13.01
CA TRP A 57 11.05 12.16 14.00
C TRP A 57 11.55 13.55 13.60
N LEU A 58 10.62 14.47 13.34
CA LEU A 58 10.94 15.83 12.95
C LEU A 58 11.10 16.72 14.18
N PRO A 59 11.93 17.79 14.11
CA PRO A 59 12.14 18.71 15.23
C PRO A 59 10.87 19.42 15.72
N ASP A 60 9.84 19.49 14.88
CA ASP A 60 8.52 20.04 15.19
C ASP A 60 7.62 19.05 15.99
N GLY A 61 8.13 17.87 16.32
CA GLY A 61 7.41 16.82 17.04
C GLY A 61 6.51 15.95 16.16
N THR A 62 6.44 16.21 14.85
CA THR A 62 5.70 15.37 13.91
C THR A 62 6.54 14.17 13.47
N THR A 63 5.86 13.17 12.90
CA THR A 63 6.51 11.95 12.40
C THR A 63 6.21 11.71 10.93
N GLU A 64 7.22 11.25 10.19
CA GLU A 64 7.08 10.79 8.81
C GLU A 64 7.51 9.32 8.71
N THR A 65 6.69 8.48 8.10
CA THR A 65 7.01 7.06 7.89
C THR A 65 7.73 6.90 6.56
N ARG A 66 9.01 6.50 6.62
CA ARG A 66 9.83 6.19 5.45
C ARG A 66 9.69 4.71 5.10
N VAL A 67 9.30 4.45 3.86
CA VAL A 67 9.15 3.11 3.30
C VAL A 67 10.08 2.96 2.11
N ILE A 68 11.01 2.00 2.18
CA ILE A 68 11.92 1.69 1.06
C ILE A 68 11.40 0.45 0.35
N LEU A 69 11.13 0.58 -0.95
CA LEU A 69 10.55 -0.46 -1.78
C LEU A 69 11.62 -1.09 -2.67
N LYS A 70 11.53 -2.40 -2.88
CA LYS A 70 12.34 -3.11 -3.87
C LYS A 70 11.79 -2.84 -5.26
N ARG A 71 12.57 -2.21 -6.14
CA ARG A 71 12.21 -2.03 -7.55
C ARG A 71 12.73 -3.17 -8.40
N LYS A 72 11.93 -3.69 -9.32
CA LYS A 72 12.44 -4.55 -10.41
C LYS A 72 13.12 -3.67 -11.46
N ARG A 73 14.38 -3.98 -11.79
CA ARG A 73 15.17 -3.24 -12.81
C ARG A 73 14.38 -3.11 -14.11
N GLY A 74 14.31 -1.89 -14.67
CA GLY A 74 13.68 -1.60 -15.96
C GLY A 74 12.14 -1.58 -15.98
N GLY A 75 11.46 -1.85 -14.85
CA GLY A 75 10.00 -1.84 -14.79
C GLY A 75 9.40 -0.46 -14.54
N GLN A 76 8.31 -0.14 -15.24
CA GLN A 76 7.37 0.91 -14.82
C GLN A 76 6.67 0.51 -13.51
N LEU A 77 6.34 1.50 -12.69
CA LEU A 77 5.54 1.29 -11.49
C LEU A 77 4.10 0.93 -11.91
N PRO A 78 3.50 -0.13 -11.35
CA PRO A 78 2.13 -0.52 -11.70
C PRO A 78 1.07 0.40 -11.08
N PHE A 79 1.47 1.47 -10.38
CA PHE A 79 0.58 2.37 -9.67
C PHE A 79 1.19 3.77 -9.50
N ASP A 80 0.32 4.75 -9.28
CA ASP A 80 0.71 6.11 -8.91
C ASP A 80 1.05 6.19 -7.42
N ILE A 81 2.31 6.49 -7.10
CA ILE A 81 2.80 6.65 -5.73
C ILE A 81 2.04 7.78 -5.00
N ARG A 82 1.66 8.86 -5.70
CA ARG A 82 0.95 9.99 -5.09
C ARG A 82 -0.41 9.54 -4.55
N ALA A 83 -1.15 8.78 -5.34
CA ALA A 83 -2.43 8.20 -4.93
C ALA A 83 -2.27 7.29 -3.69
N LEU A 84 -1.21 6.49 -3.60
CA LEU A 84 -0.96 5.65 -2.42
C LEU A 84 -0.64 6.45 -1.17
N LYS A 85 0.14 7.53 -1.29
CA LYS A 85 0.40 8.45 -0.19
C LYS A 85 -0.90 9.09 0.30
N GLU A 86 -1.77 9.49 -0.61
CA GLU A 86 -3.09 10.02 -0.23
C GLU A 86 -3.97 8.99 0.49
N ILE A 87 -3.96 7.73 0.05
CA ILE A 87 -4.71 6.66 0.72
C ILE A 87 -4.18 6.48 2.14
N ALA A 88 -2.86 6.38 2.33
CA ALA A 88 -2.26 6.27 3.66
C ALA A 88 -2.63 7.46 4.56
N GLN A 89 -2.61 8.68 4.01
CA GLN A 89 -2.98 9.87 4.75
C GLN A 89 -4.47 9.92 5.10
N LYS A 90 -5.36 9.51 4.19
CA LYS A 90 -6.82 9.53 4.43
C LYS A 90 -7.26 8.42 5.38
N VAL A 91 -6.67 7.23 5.26
CA VAL A 91 -7.08 6.02 6.01
C VAL A 91 -6.38 5.92 7.37
N ARG A 92 -5.09 6.27 7.45
CA ARG A 92 -4.27 6.10 8.66
C ARG A 92 -3.70 7.40 9.24
N LYS A 93 -3.95 8.56 8.60
CA LYS A 93 -3.32 9.85 8.97
C LYS A 93 -1.78 9.77 9.00
N MET A 94 -1.22 8.91 8.15
CA MET A 94 0.21 8.64 8.08
C MET A 94 0.85 9.43 6.93
N SER A 95 1.86 10.24 7.26
CA SER A 95 2.69 10.90 6.25
C SER A 95 3.75 9.93 5.73
N LEU A 96 3.79 9.72 4.41
CA LEU A 96 4.65 8.72 3.77
C LEU A 96 5.78 9.34 2.93
N ARG A 97 7.02 8.94 3.25
CA ARG A 97 8.18 9.07 2.37
C ARG A 97 8.47 7.74 1.70
N VAL A 98 8.24 7.67 0.39
CA VAL A 98 8.46 6.45 -0.41
C VAL A 98 9.75 6.58 -1.18
N GLU A 99 10.63 5.61 -1.03
CA GLU A 99 11.91 5.51 -1.72
C GLU A 99 12.09 4.13 -2.34
N PHE A 100 13.04 3.99 -3.26
CA PHE A 100 13.36 2.72 -3.92
C PHE A 100 14.80 2.35 -3.63
N ALA A 101 15.03 1.06 -3.37
CA ALA A 101 16.39 0.52 -3.43
C ALA A 101 16.80 0.26 -4.88
N ASP A 102 18.06 0.55 -5.18
CA ASP A 102 18.71 0.29 -6.47
C ASP A 102 18.97 -1.20 -6.75
#